data_AF-A0A3S4R0W7-F1
#
_entry.id   AF-A0A3S4R0W7-F1
#
_cell.length_a   1.000
_cell.length_b   1.000
_cell.length_c   1.000
_cell.angle_alpha   90.00
_cell.angle_beta   90.00
_cell.angle_gamma   90.00
#
_symmetry.space_group_name_H-M   'P 1'
#
loop_
_entity.id
_entity.type
_entity.pdbx_description
1 polymer ?
#
loop_
_entity_poly.entity_id
_entity_poly.type
_entity_poly.pdbx_seq_one_letter_code
_entity_poly.pdbx_strand_id
1 'polypeptide(L)' 'MKSRVWLSSPHMGGNELKYINEAFDANWIAPLGPNVDGFEKDLEKFLNEKVKVAALSSGTAALHLALVECNVGYGE' A
#
# COMPACT_ATOMS: atom_id res chain seq x y z
N MET A 1 -0.38 -19.36 32.60
CA MET A 1 -0.92 -19.53 31.23
C MET A 1 0.22 -19.26 30.25
N LYS A 2 0.48 -20.15 29.29
CA LYS A 2 1.45 -19.84 28.22
C LYS A 2 0.83 -18.76 27.33
N SER A 3 1.57 -17.68 27.06
CA SER A 3 1.16 -16.66 26.10
C SER A 3 0.99 -17.31 24.72
N ARG A 4 -0.02 -16.86 23.95
CA ARG A 4 -0.17 -17.28 22.56
C ARG A 4 1.04 -16.81 21.76
N VAL A 5 1.65 -17.72 21.00
CA VAL A 5 2.66 -17.37 20.00
C VAL A 5 1.93 -17.08 18.70
N TRP A 6 1.99 -15.83 18.26
CA TRP A 6 1.42 -15.38 17.00
C TRP A 6 2.50 -15.43 15.91
N LEU A 7 2.14 -15.86 14.69
CA LEU A 7 3.10 -15.99 13.59
C LEU A 7 3.53 -14.65 12.99
N SER A 8 2.60 -13.70 12.88
CA SER A 8 2.84 -12.39 12.25
C SER A 8 1.86 -11.35 12.76
N SER A 9 1.97 -11.00 14.04
CA SER A 9 1.22 -9.86 14.58
C SER A 9 1.71 -8.56 13.94
N PRO A 10 0.81 -7.59 13.65
CA PRO A 10 1.23 -6.27 13.21
C PRO A 10 2.20 -5.64 14.20
N HIS A 11 3.27 -5.04 13.67
CA HIS A 11 4.24 -4.28 14.46
C HIS A 11 4.15 -2.81 14.06
N MET A 12 3.70 -1.96 14.99
CA MET A 12 3.61 -0.51 14.78
C MET A 12 4.96 0.13 15.11
N GLY A 13 5.66 0.64 14.10
CA GLY A 13 7.00 1.23 14.19
C GLY A 13 7.06 2.65 14.75
N GLY A 14 5.90 3.29 14.95
CA GLY A 14 5.74 4.54 15.71
C GLY A 14 5.24 5.74 14.90
N ASN A 15 5.46 5.78 13.59
CA ASN A 15 5.03 6.89 12.73
C ASN A 15 3.62 6.72 12.16
N GLU A 16 3.02 5.53 12.28
CA GLU A 16 1.72 5.24 11.65
C GLU A 16 0.61 6.15 12.19
N LEU A 17 0.54 6.32 13.52
CA LEU A 17 -0.45 7.22 14.14
C LEU A 17 -0.23 8.68 13.74
N LYS A 18 1.03 9.09 13.56
CA LYS A 18 1.35 10.44 13.09
C LYS A 18 0.76 10.69 11.70
N TYR A 19 1.03 9.81 10.73
CA TYR A 19 0.50 9.95 9.37
C TYR A 19 -1.03 9.87 9.29
N ILE A 20 -1.66 9.08 10.16
CA ILE A 20 -3.13 9.06 10.29
C ILE A 20 -3.62 10.44 10.74
N ASN A 21 -3.08 11.00 11.82
CA ASN A 21 -3.50 12.32 12.31
C ASN A 21 -3.26 13.42 11.27
N GLU A 22 -2.11 13.41 10.57
CA GLU A 22 -1.83 14.36 9.49
C GLU A 22 -2.88 14.30 8.37
N ALA A 23 -3.37 13.10 8.01
CA ALA A 23 -4.44 12.97 7.01
C ALA A 23 -5.76 13.56 7.50
N PHE A 24 -6.10 13.39 8.79
CA PHE A 24 -7.29 14.01 9.38
C PHE A 24 -7.17 15.53 9.47
N ASP A 25 -6.01 16.04 9.91
CA ASP A 25 -5.74 17.48 10.05
C ASP A 25 -5.76 18.19 8.69
N ALA A 26 -5.23 17.54 7.65
CA ALA A 26 -5.28 18.02 6.27
C ALA A 26 -6.66 17.85 5.60
N ASN A 27 -7.64 17.28 6.32
CA ASN A 27 -8.96 16.90 5.80
C ASN A 27 -8.88 16.03 4.52
N TRP A 28 -7.86 15.18 4.46
CA TRP A 28 -7.53 14.35 3.32
C TRP A 28 -7.81 12.88 3.64
N ILE A 29 -9.09 12.56 3.85
CA ILE A 29 -9.57 11.22 4.27
C ILE A 29 -10.04 10.40 3.04
N ALA A 30 -9.59 10.79 1.84
CA ALA A 30 -9.94 10.17 0.58
C ALA A 30 -8.92 9.07 0.17
N PRO A 31 -9.26 8.20 -0.80
CA PRO A 31 -8.40 7.08 -1.24
C PRO A 31 -7.10 7.50 -1.96
N LEU A 32 -6.98 8.77 -2.32
CA LEU A 32 -5.81 9.39 -2.93
C LEU A 32 -5.35 10.48 -1.97
N GLY A 33 -4.08 10.89 -1.97
CA GLY A 33 -3.59 12.00 -1.14
C GLY A 33 -2.09 11.98 -0.89
N PRO A 34 -1.55 12.98 -0.16
CA PRO A 34 -0.10 13.12 0.04
C PRO A 34 0.59 11.88 0.62
N ASN A 35 -0.09 11.17 1.54
CA ASN A 35 0.43 9.93 2.12
C ASN A 35 0.50 8.79 1.09
N VAL A 36 -0.43 8.74 0.13
CA VAL A 36 -0.45 7.75 -0.96
C VAL A 36 0.66 8.07 -1.95
N ASP A 37 0.76 9.33 -2.40
CA ASP A 37 1.83 9.78 -3.31
C ASP A 37 3.22 9.54 -2.70
N GLY A 38 3.36 9.77 -1.39
CA GLY A 38 4.58 9.50 -0.64
C GLY A 38 4.91 8.01 -0.61
N PHE A 39 3.92 7.17 -0.29
CA PHE A 39 4.08 5.71 -0.27
C PHE A 39 4.52 5.15 -1.63
N GLU A 40 3.91 5.61 -2.72
CA GLU A 40 4.30 5.20 -4.08
C GLU A 40 5.74 5.59 -4.39
N LYS A 41 6.14 6.83 -4.12
CA LYS A 41 7.50 7.33 -4.36
C LYS A 41 8.55 6.61 -3.51
N ASP A 42 8.26 6.39 -2.22
CA ASP A 42 9.17 5.67 -1.33
C ASP A 42 9.34 4.22 -1.77
N LEU A 43 8.28 3.58 -2.25
CA LEU A 43 8.35 2.22 -2.77
C LEU A 43 9.05 2.14 -4.14
N GLU A 44 8.85 3.11 -5.04
CA GLU A 44 9.64 3.24 -6.29
C GLU A 44 11.13 3.32 -5.97
N LYS A 45 11.50 4.16 -4.99
CA LYS A 45 12.89 4.30 -4.54
C LYS A 45 13.43 3.00 -3.94
N PHE A 46 12.63 2.31 -3.11
CA PHE A 46 13.00 1.04 -2.50
C PHE A 46 13.24 -0.07 -3.54
N LEU A 47 12.41 -0.12 -4.60
CA LEU A 47 12.50 -1.09 -5.69
C LEU A 47 13.49 -0.72 -6.80
N ASN A 48 14.22 0.39 -6.62
CA ASN A 48 15.03 1.10 -7.62
C ASN A 48 14.18 1.82 -8.67
N GLU A 49 14.60 3.04 -9.06
CA GLU A 49 13.87 4.03 -9.89
C GLU A 49 13.53 3.60 -11.34
N LYS A 50 13.66 2.31 -11.68
CA LYS A 50 13.33 1.74 -12.99
C LYS A 50 11.91 1.17 -13.07
N VAL A 51 11.15 1.24 -11.99
CA VAL A 51 9.75 0.79 -11.95
C VAL A 51 8.84 1.94 -11.55
N LYS A 52 7.57 1.84 -11.96
CA LYS A 52 6.49 2.70 -11.48
C LYS A 52 5.61 1.95 -10.50
N VAL A 53 5.18 2.63 -9.44
CA VAL A 53 4.34 2.05 -8.39
C VAL A 53 2.98 2.72 -8.39
N ALA A 54 1.94 1.92 -8.30
CA ALA A 54 0.57 2.37 -8.07
C ALA A 54 0.03 1.71 -6.79
N ALA A 55 -0.43 2.51 -5.84
CA ALA A 55 -1.06 2.05 -4.61
C ALA A 55 -2.50 1.62 -4.89
N LEU A 56 -2.87 0.44 -4.39
CA LEU A 56 -4.19 -0.15 -4.58
C LEU A 56 -4.75 -0.67 -3.25
N SER A 57 -6.05 -0.94 -3.23
CA SER A 57 -6.75 -1.36 -2.00
C SER A 57 -6.32 -2.73 -1.46
N SER A 58 -5.73 -3.59 -2.30
CA SER A 58 -5.25 -4.92 -1.91
C SER A 58 -4.30 -5.51 -2.95
N GLY A 59 -3.56 -6.55 -2.57
CA GLY A 59 -2.77 -7.34 -3.52
C GLY A 59 -3.61 -8.04 -4.59
N THR A 60 -4.85 -8.43 -4.28
CA THR A 60 -5.78 -9.00 -5.27
C THR A 60 -6.15 -7.99 -6.35
N ALA A 61 -6.42 -6.73 -5.96
CA ALA A 61 -6.67 -5.66 -6.92
C ALA A 61 -5.44 -5.37 -7.79
N ALA A 62 -4.24 -5.43 -7.21
CA ALA A 62 -2.99 -5.27 -7.95
C ALA A 62 -2.79 -6.36 -9.02
N LEU A 63 -3.00 -7.62 -8.67
CA LEU A 63 -2.92 -8.72 -9.64
C LEU A 63 -3.99 -8.60 -10.73
N HIS A 64 -5.22 -8.26 -10.34
CA HIS A 64 -6.29 -8.06 -11.32
C HIS A 64 -5.94 -6.96 -12.32
N LEU A 65 -5.51 -5.78 -11.86
CA LEU A 65 -5.13 -4.69 -12.75
C LEU A 65 -3.91 -5.05 -13.61
N ALA A 66 -2.91 -5.74 -13.06
CA ALA A 66 -1.75 -6.18 -13.83
C ALA A 66 -2.14 -7.10 -15.01
N LEU A 67 -3.08 -8.03 -14.81
CA LEU A 67 -3.58 -8.90 -15.87
C LEU A 67 -4.35 -8.10 -16.94
N VAL A 68 -5.17 -7.13 -16.51
CA VAL A 68 -5.89 -6.22 -17.40
C VAL A 68 -4.91 -5.41 -18.26
N GLU A 69 -3.85 -4.85 -17.67
CA GLU A 69 -2.80 -4.10 -18.40
C GLU A 69 -2.02 -4.98 -19.38
N CYS A 70 -1.86 -6.28 -19.09
CA CYS A 70 -1.31 -7.26 -20.02
C CYS A 70 -2.32 -7.74 -21.08
N ASN A 71 -3.54 -7.20 -21.10
CA ASN A 71 -4.64 -7.59 -21.98
C ASN A 71 -5.09 -9.06 -21.84
N VAL A 72 -4.85 -9.69 -20.68
CA VAL A 72 -5.20 -11.09 -20.45
C VAL A 72 -6.72 -11.28 -20.45
N GLY A 73 -7.20 -12.13 -21.34
CA GLY A 73 -8.62 -12.45 -21.53
C GLY A 73 -8.99 -13.90 -21.23
N TYR A 74 -10.29 -14.20 -21.34
CA TYR A 74 -10.75 -15.59 -21.28
C TYR A 74 -10.19 -16.39 -22.46
N GLY A 75 -9.56 -17.52 -22.17
CA GLY A 75 -9.02 -18.43 -23.18
C GLY A 75 -7.56 -18.17 -23.58
N GLU A 76 -6.90 -17.21 -22.93
CA GLU A 76 -5.44 -17.02 -22.97
C GLU A 76 -4.73 -17.73 -21.81
#